data_AF-A0A8T3XIP2-F1
#
_entry.id   AF-A0A8T3XIP2-F1
#
_cell.length_a   1.000
_cell.length_b   1.000
_cell.length_c   1.000
_cell.angle_alpha   90.00
_cell.angle_beta   90.00
_cell.angle_gamma   90.00
#
_symmetry.space_group_name_H-M   'P 1'
#
loop_
_entity.id
_entity.type
_entity.pdbx_description
1 polymer ?
#
loop_
_entity_poly.entity_id
_entity_poly.type
_entity_poly.pdbx_seq_one_letter_code
_entity_poly.pdbx_strand_id
1 'polypeptide(L)' 'MKYTKKLIRTSGGLVVRVPADIVKLLNLTEKDYVEMDLNKIDVKMLNKKQR' A
#
# COMPACT_ATOMS: atom_id res chain seq x y z
N MET A 1 -8.92 -10.46 -7.96
CA MET A 1 -7.70 -10.12 -7.19
C MET A 1 -8.10 -9.64 -5.80
N LYS A 2 -7.66 -10.32 -4.74
CA LYS A 2 -8.03 -10.01 -3.34
C LYS A 2 -6.99 -9.08 -2.71
N TYR A 3 -7.44 -8.15 -1.86
CA TYR A 3 -6.57 -7.17 -1.20
C TYR A 3 -6.83 -7.15 0.30
N THR A 4 -5.79 -6.88 1.07
CA THR A 4 -5.84 -6.66 2.51
C THR A 4 -5.56 -5.18 2.79
N LYS A 5 -6.36 -4.54 3.66
CA LYS A 5 -6.06 -3.17 4.11
C LYS A 5 -4.88 -3.23 5.08
N LYS A 6 -3.83 -2.45 4.82
CA LYS A 6 -2.69 -2.29 5.72
C LYS A 6 -2.44 -0.80 5.96
N LEU A 7 -2.18 -0.45 7.22
CA LEU A 7 -1.79 0.90 7.61
C LEU A 7 -0.32 1.10 7.27
N ILE A 8 0.02 2.16 6.55
CA ILE A 8 1.42 2.57 6.37
C ILE A 8 1.64 3.82 7.22
N ARG A 9 2.65 3.76 8.09
CA ARG A 9 3.10 4.92 8.84
C ARG A 9 3.96 5.80 7.93
N THR A 10 3.34 6.76 7.29
CA THR A 10 4.00 8.00 6.88
C THR A 10 3.66 9.10 7.89
N SER A 11 4.41 10.21 7.90
CA SER A 11 4.15 11.39 8.74
C SER A 11 2.74 12.00 8.59
N GLY A 12 1.90 11.49 7.69
CA GLY A 12 0.48 11.82 7.52
C GLY A 12 -0.52 10.65 7.57
N GLY A 13 -0.10 9.43 7.95
CA GLY A 13 -1.02 8.30 8.21
C GLY A 13 -1.77 7.74 6.99
N LEU A 14 -1.05 7.38 5.92
CA LEU A 14 -1.65 6.83 4.70
C LEU A 14 -2.07 5.35 4.85
N VAL A 15 -3.36 5.04 4.65
CA VAL A 15 -3.85 3.65 4.56
C VAL A 15 -3.85 3.22 3.10
N VAL A 16 -3.23 2.07 2.80
CA VAL A 16 -3.22 1.51 1.45
C VAL A 16 -3.77 0.09 1.43
N ARG A 17 -4.16 -0.37 0.24
CA ARG A 17 -4.55 -1.78 0.02
C ARG A 17 -3.36 -2.53 -0.56
N VAL A 18 -2.90 -3.55 0.14
CA VAL A 18 -1.83 -4.44 -0.32
C VAL A 18 -2.48 -5.71 -0.86
N PRO A 19 -2.08 -6.22 -2.04
CA PRO A 19 -2.55 -7.51 -2.55
C PRO A 19 -2.35 -8.63 -1.53
N ALA A 20 -3.35 -9.50 -1.37
CA ALA A 20 -3.31 -10.57 -0.38
C ALA A 20 -2.15 -11.56 -0.65
N ASP A 21 -1.76 -11.73 -1.91
CA ASP A 21 -0.68 -12.63 -2.30
C ASP A 21 0.69 -12.10 -1.85
N ILE A 22 0.90 -10.78 -1.85
CA ILE A 22 2.11 -10.14 -1.30
C ILE A 22 2.16 -10.32 0.22
N VAL A 23 1.02 -10.11 0.90
CA VAL A 23 0.89 -10.33 2.34
C VAL A 23 1.27 -11.76 2.71
N LYS A 24 0.83 -12.76 1.93
CA LYS A 24 1.18 -14.16 2.15
C LYS A 24 2.63 -14.46 1.82
N LEU A 25 3.13 -14.00 0.68
CA LEU A 25 4.50 -14.26 0.21
C LEU A 25 5.54 -13.74 1.22
N LEU A 26 5.29 -12.57 1.78
CA LEU A 26 6.17 -11.92 2.77
C LEU A 26 5.78 -12.25 4.22
N ASN A 27 4.78 -13.12 4.42
CA ASN A 27 4.24 -13.52 5.72
C ASN A 27 3.93 -12.33 6.66
N LEU A 28 3.34 -11.25 6.11
CA LEU A 28 3.09 -10.00 6.83
C LEU A 28 1.95 -10.15 7.84
N THR A 29 2.28 -9.99 9.11
CA THR A 29 1.36 -9.95 10.24
C THR A 29 0.73 -8.57 10.43
N GLU A 30 -0.23 -8.44 11.36
CA GLU A 30 -0.88 -7.16 11.68
C GLU A 30 0.07 -6.13 12.31
N LYS A 31 1.19 -6.58 12.86
CA LYS A 31 2.22 -5.72 13.45
C LYS A 31 3.23 -5.22 12.41
N ASP A 32 3.28 -5.87 11.25
CA ASP A 32 4.19 -5.49 10.18
C ASP A 32 3.65 -4.30 9.41
N TYR A 33 4.55 -3.38 9.09
CA TYR A 33 4.28 -2.22 8.26
C TYR A 33 4.95 -2.40 6.89
N VAL A 34 4.29 -1.89 5.86
CA VAL A 34 4.88 -1.78 4.53
C VAL A 34 5.36 -0.35 4.39
N GLU A 35 6.62 -0.14 4.11
CA GLU A 35 7.11 1.20 3.76
C GLU A 35 6.94 1.40 2.26
N MET A 36 6.35 2.52 1.86
CA MET A 36 6.27 2.93 0.46
C MET A 36 6.84 4.32 0.31
N ASP A 37 7.86 4.42 -0.54
CA ASP A 37 8.43 5.71 -0.94
C ASP A 37 7.49 6.41 -1.91
N LEU A 38 6.73 7.37 -1.39
CA LEU A 38 5.77 8.16 -2.15
C LEU A 38 6.47 9.07 -3.19
N ASN A 39 7.74 9.41 -3.03
CA ASN A 39 8.46 10.22 -4.03
C ASN A 39 8.76 9.44 -5.31
N LYS A 40 8.80 8.10 -5.21
CA LYS A 40 8.91 7.20 -6.37
C LYS A 40 7.57 6.88 -6.99
N ILE A 41 6.47 7.19 -6.31
CA ILE A 41 5.13 7.02 -6.85
C ILE A 41 4.79 8.30 -7.61
N ASP A 42 4.83 8.23 -8.95
CA ASP A 42 4.31 9.32 -9.77
C ASP A 42 2.79 9.45 -9.54
N VAL A 43 2.41 10.37 -8.65
CA VAL A 43 1.03 10.68 -8.28
C VAL A 43 0.16 11.03 -9.48
N LYS A 44 0.74 11.47 -10.61
CA LYS A 44 -0.02 11.69 -11.86
C LYS A 44 -0.54 10.38 -12.45
N MET A 45 0.12 9.25 -12.19
CA MET A 45 -0.35 7.92 -12.60
C MET A 45 -1.53 7.44 -11.73
N LEU A 46 -1.66 7.92 -10.49
CA LEU A 46 -2.79 7.59 -9.62
C LEU A 46 -4.08 8.30 -10.07
N ASN A 47 -3.97 9.52 -10.59
CA ASN A 47 -5.11 10.33 -11.03
C ASN A 47 -5.68 9.93 -12.40
N LYS A 48 -5.02 9.04 -13.14
CA LYS A 48 -5.42 8.65 -14.50
C LYS A 48 -6.66 7.74 -14.59
N LYS A 49 -7.23 7.30 -13.46
CA LYS A 49 -8.32 6.29 -13.42
C LYS A 49 -9.73 6.86 -13.21
N GLN A 50 -9.92 8.18 -13.28
CA GLN A 50 -11.23 8.83 -13.07
C GLN A 50 -11.87 9.46 -14.33
N ARG A 51 -11.54 8.99 -15.54
CA ARG A 51 -12.26 9.36 -16.76
C ARG A 51 -12.79 8.14 -17.47
#